data_AF-A0A2E0W7Y6-F1
#
_entry.id   AF-A0A2E0W7Y6-F1
#
_cell.length_a   1.000
_cell.length_b   1.000
_cell.length_c   1.000
_cell.angle_alpha   90.00
_cell.angle_beta   90.00
_cell.angle_gamma   90.00
#
_symmetry.space_group_name_H-M   'P 1'
#
loop_
_entity.id
_entity.type
_entity.pdbx_description
1 polymer ?
#
loop_
_entity_poly.entity_id
_entity_poly.type
_entity_poly.pdbx_seq_one_letter_code
_entity_poly.pdbx_strand_id
1 'polypeptide(L)'
;MKRLFDCSAVSLLILLVSCDVSDSNYNPNLGISASYQTADRWTHSSVPISIKNQIGINEIDLQKQRGNLYWYNTLINSADLEIGNQNFENEIEVLNLVYDPSVRGCYNNNDNYKKSDSSWGGITSSLMFNDKIKSEIENQFLSMWIHLEGDYSKINLNIDLGEISEDINSDGKLNSEDKNYNEIFNNGEDTGLDGLKNENENGFDASNQDPSNDNYSEAVNDRINFTEGNGKMDSEDVNSNYVLDRKNNYYTIKLDFGTNAFIEEKNENGWLKLSINLRYFQKIGSPELNIEKLDKIRFWFEGETKLEMQIAVIGIE
;
A
#
# COMPACT_ATOMS: atom_id res chain seq x y z
N MET A 1 64.95 -13.46 32.01
CA MET A 1 64.98 -12.36 31.02
C MET A 1 63.92 -12.66 29.96
N LYS A 2 62.85 -11.84 29.94
CA LYS A 2 62.12 -11.30 28.77
C LYS A 2 61.91 -12.22 27.55
N ARG A 3 60.72 -12.49 27.00
CA ARG A 3 59.38 -11.85 27.08
C ARG A 3 58.31 -12.89 26.75
N LEU A 4 57.20 -12.81 27.47
CA LEU A 4 55.90 -13.37 27.10
C LEU A 4 55.35 -12.57 25.90
N PHE A 5 54.82 -13.27 24.89
CA PHE A 5 53.86 -12.68 23.95
C PHE A 5 52.48 -13.04 24.45
N ASP A 6 51.86 -12.01 25.03
CA ASP A 6 50.45 -11.93 25.38
C ASP A 6 49.67 -11.71 24.08
N CYS A 7 48.78 -12.64 23.72
CA CYS A 7 47.87 -12.48 22.59
C CYS A 7 46.46 -12.38 23.18
N SER A 8 46.14 -11.18 23.69
CA SER A 8 44.80 -10.80 24.07
C SER A 8 43.98 -10.64 22.80
N ALA A 9 43.14 -11.64 22.51
CA ALA A 9 42.11 -11.55 21.49
C ALA A 9 41.08 -10.52 21.95
N VAL A 10 41.21 -9.28 21.48
CA VAL A 10 40.15 -8.28 21.58
C VAL A 10 39.07 -8.70 20.60
N SER A 11 37.88 -8.99 21.15
CA SER A 11 36.66 -9.33 20.40
C SER A 11 36.36 -8.24 19.38
N LEU A 12 36.51 -8.59 18.10
CA LEU A 12 35.89 -7.86 17.00
C LEU A 12 34.46 -8.39 16.90
N LEU A 13 33.52 -7.67 17.51
CA LEU A 13 32.09 -7.91 17.33
C LEU A 13 31.74 -7.45 15.91
N ILE A 14 31.94 -8.34 14.94
CA ILE A 14 31.35 -8.19 13.61
C ILE A 14 29.85 -8.41 13.82
N LEU A 15 29.08 -7.32 13.82
CA LEU A 15 27.66 -7.39 13.48
C LEU A 15 27.59 -7.89 12.04
N LEU A 16 27.49 -9.21 11.89
CA LEU A 16 26.89 -9.79 10.71
C LEU A 16 25.43 -9.36 10.74
N VAL A 17 25.13 -8.24 10.09
CA VAL A 17 23.79 -8.07 9.54
C VAL A 17 23.69 -9.16 8.49
N SER A 18 23.11 -10.28 8.91
CA SER A 18 22.66 -11.35 8.06
C SER A 18 21.65 -10.76 7.10
N CYS A 19 22.12 -10.29 5.94
CA CYS A 19 21.30 -10.16 4.74
C CYS A 19 21.06 -11.60 4.26
N ASP A 20 20.14 -12.28 4.94
CA ASP A 20 19.51 -13.52 4.53
C ASP A 20 18.02 -13.34 4.90
N VAL A 21 17.35 -12.41 4.22
CA VAL A 21 15.95 -12.65 3.92
C VAL A 21 16.02 -13.68 2.80
N SER A 22 15.87 -14.95 3.17
CA SER A 22 15.66 -16.00 2.20
C SER A 22 14.39 -15.66 1.43
N ASP A 23 14.55 -15.08 0.25
CA ASP A 23 13.53 -14.93 -0.78
C ASP A 23 12.96 -16.32 -1.07
N SER A 24 11.90 -16.68 -0.34
CA SER A 24 11.15 -17.91 -0.49
C SER A 24 9.76 -17.59 -1.06
N ASN A 25 9.71 -16.71 -2.06
CA ASN A 25 8.47 -16.33 -2.75
C ASN A 25 7.94 -17.43 -3.69
N TYR A 26 8.54 -18.62 -3.70
CA TYR A 26 8.00 -19.79 -4.38
C TYR A 26 7.42 -20.76 -3.36
N ASN A 27 6.09 -20.76 -3.21
CA ASN A 27 5.38 -21.81 -2.49
C ASN A 27 4.91 -22.90 -3.49
N PRO A 28 5.60 -24.05 -3.56
CA PRO A 28 5.26 -25.12 -4.51
C PRO A 28 3.88 -25.74 -4.30
N ASN A 29 3.25 -25.55 -3.13
CA ASN A 29 1.93 -26.08 -2.82
C ASN A 29 0.78 -25.18 -3.28
N LEU A 30 1.07 -23.92 -3.58
CA LEU A 30 0.11 -22.95 -4.08
C LEU A 30 0.07 -22.89 -5.61
N GLY A 31 1.11 -23.37 -6.30
CA GLY A 31 1.19 -23.33 -7.77
C GLY A 31 1.28 -21.92 -8.38
N ILE A 32 1.41 -20.88 -7.54
CA ILE A 32 1.38 -19.46 -7.88
C ILE A 32 2.64 -18.74 -7.38
N SER A 33 3.05 -17.68 -8.10
CA SER A 33 3.99 -16.67 -7.59
C SER A 33 3.25 -15.78 -6.58
N ALA A 34 3.04 -16.30 -5.37
CA ALA A 34 2.32 -15.61 -4.30
C ALA A 34 3.26 -14.84 -3.37
N SER A 35 2.84 -13.68 -2.89
CA SER A 35 3.55 -12.95 -1.83
C SER A 35 2.63 -12.62 -0.67
N TYR A 36 3.14 -12.85 0.55
CA TYR A 36 2.59 -12.27 1.76
C TYR A 36 2.89 -10.76 1.74
N GLN A 37 1.92 -9.95 2.15
CA GLN A 37 2.01 -8.50 2.06
C GLN A 37 2.42 -7.92 3.42
N THR A 38 3.65 -7.41 3.51
CA THR A 38 4.10 -6.64 4.67
C THR A 38 3.69 -5.18 4.51
N ALA A 39 3.19 -4.56 5.58
CA ALA A 39 2.58 -3.23 5.60
C ALA A 39 3.57 -2.12 5.29
N ASP A 40 4.85 -2.34 5.59
CA ASP A 40 5.96 -1.42 5.30
C ASP A 40 6.23 -1.23 3.79
N ARG A 41 5.73 -2.14 2.95
CA ARG A 41 5.85 -2.04 1.49
C ARG A 41 4.76 -1.21 0.84
N TRP A 42 3.76 -0.81 1.59
CA TRP A 42 2.64 -0.02 1.10
C TRP A 42 2.81 1.42 1.50
N THR A 43 2.47 2.32 0.58
CA THR A 43 2.41 3.76 0.81
C THR A 43 1.00 4.26 0.51
N HIS A 44 0.68 5.49 0.92
CA HIS A 44 -0.50 6.17 0.42
C HIS A 44 -0.42 6.29 -1.11
N SER A 45 -1.54 6.09 -1.79
CA SER A 45 -1.57 6.17 -3.26
C SER A 45 -1.80 7.59 -3.78
N SER A 46 -1.38 7.84 -5.02
CA SER A 46 -1.85 8.99 -5.82
C SER A 46 -3.33 8.86 -6.19
N VAL A 47 -3.93 9.99 -6.59
CA VAL A 47 -5.34 10.07 -7.01
C VAL A 47 -5.65 9.07 -8.14
N PRO A 48 -6.66 8.19 -7.99
CA PRO A 48 -7.12 7.33 -9.07
C PRO A 48 -7.77 8.11 -10.22
N ILE A 49 -7.08 8.19 -11.35
CA ILE A 49 -7.58 8.88 -12.56
C ILE A 49 -8.83 8.22 -13.17
N SER A 50 -9.11 6.94 -12.87
CA SER A 50 -10.34 6.27 -13.30
C SER A 50 -11.60 7.01 -12.85
N ILE A 51 -11.61 7.65 -11.68
CA ILE A 51 -12.72 8.49 -11.20
C ILE A 51 -12.88 9.76 -12.04
N LYS A 52 -11.77 10.40 -12.43
CA LYS A 52 -11.76 11.61 -13.27
C LYS A 52 -12.48 11.38 -14.60
N ASN A 53 -12.33 10.21 -15.19
CA ASN A 53 -13.00 9.87 -16.46
C ASN A 53 -14.51 9.62 -16.30
N GLN A 54 -14.97 9.26 -15.09
CA GLN A 54 -16.38 9.01 -14.82
C GLN A 54 -17.13 10.28 -14.41
N ILE A 55 -16.50 11.15 -13.61
CA ILE A 55 -17.18 12.30 -12.98
C ILE A 55 -16.73 13.65 -13.58
N GLY A 56 -15.63 13.68 -14.36
CA GLY A 56 -15.12 14.92 -14.99
C GLY A 56 -14.45 15.89 -14.01
N ILE A 57 -14.01 15.39 -12.84
CA ILE A 57 -13.35 16.16 -11.78
C ILE A 57 -11.84 16.07 -11.94
N ASN A 58 -11.12 17.19 -11.75
CA ASN A 58 -9.66 17.20 -11.80
C ASN A 58 -9.04 16.51 -10.56
N GLU A 59 -7.77 16.14 -10.63
CA GLU A 59 -7.07 15.43 -9.54
C GLU A 59 -7.05 16.22 -8.23
N ILE A 60 -6.89 17.55 -8.28
CA ILE A 60 -6.87 18.41 -7.09
C ILE A 60 -8.21 18.37 -6.34
N ASP A 61 -9.33 18.37 -7.07
CA ASP A 61 -10.66 18.32 -6.47
C ASP A 61 -11.01 16.91 -5.98
N LEU A 62 -10.48 15.86 -6.62
CA LEU A 62 -10.55 14.49 -6.09
C LEU A 62 -9.71 14.32 -4.84
N GLN A 63 -8.52 14.92 -4.76
CA GLN A 63 -7.67 14.87 -3.56
C GLN A 63 -8.42 15.41 -2.32
N LYS A 64 -9.28 16.42 -2.51
CA LYS A 64 -10.16 16.98 -1.45
C LYS A 64 -11.25 16.02 -0.97
N GLN A 65 -11.49 14.92 -1.68
CA GLN A 65 -12.42 13.86 -1.33
C GLN A 65 -11.73 12.68 -0.64
N ARG A 66 -10.41 12.73 -0.42
CA ARG A 66 -9.70 11.63 0.22
C ARG A 66 -10.14 11.46 1.67
N GLY A 67 -10.79 10.33 1.95
CA GLY A 67 -11.06 9.82 3.29
C GLY A 67 -9.86 9.09 3.87
N ASN A 68 -9.93 8.72 5.14
CA ASN A 68 -8.82 8.06 5.78
C ASN A 68 -8.77 6.57 5.40
N LEU A 69 -7.58 6.08 5.07
CA LEU A 69 -7.28 4.67 4.89
C LEU A 69 -5.98 4.40 5.64
N TYR A 70 -6.03 3.48 6.59
CA TYR A 70 -4.87 3.02 7.33
C TYR A 70 -4.73 1.50 7.19
N TRP A 71 -3.50 1.01 7.33
CA TRP A 71 -3.14 -0.37 7.11
C TRP A 71 -2.08 -0.86 8.09
N TYR A 72 -2.15 -2.14 8.41
CA TYR A 72 -1.23 -2.79 9.34
C TYR A 72 -1.31 -4.30 9.17
N ASN A 73 -0.30 -5.01 9.67
CA ASN A 73 -0.33 -6.46 9.69
C ASN A 73 -0.87 -7.04 10.99
N THR A 74 -1.50 -8.20 10.88
CA THR A 74 -1.80 -9.09 12.00
C THR A 74 -1.46 -10.52 11.62
N LEU A 75 -1.26 -11.36 12.62
CA LEU A 75 -1.13 -12.80 12.42
C LEU A 75 -2.51 -13.47 12.54
N ILE A 76 -2.83 -14.37 11.62
CA ILE A 76 -3.99 -15.27 11.70
C ILE A 76 -3.53 -16.72 11.65
N ASN A 77 -4.40 -17.66 12.03
CA ASN A 77 -4.07 -19.07 11.89
C ASN A 77 -4.10 -19.46 10.41
N SER A 78 -3.07 -20.16 9.91
CA SER A 78 -3.05 -20.61 8.51
C SER A 78 -4.20 -21.57 8.18
N ALA A 79 -4.76 -22.27 9.17
CA ALA A 79 -5.96 -23.09 9.02
C ALA A 79 -7.22 -22.28 8.68
N ASP A 80 -7.26 -20.98 9.01
CA ASP A 80 -8.44 -20.13 8.76
C ASP A 80 -8.68 -19.90 7.27
N LEU A 81 -7.64 -19.99 6.43
CA LEU A 81 -7.76 -19.87 4.98
C LEU A 81 -8.14 -21.19 4.29
N GLU A 82 -8.03 -22.32 4.97
CA GLU A 82 -8.23 -23.66 4.39
C GLU A 82 -7.36 -23.96 3.14
N ILE A 83 -6.29 -23.16 2.91
CA ILE A 83 -5.34 -23.38 1.81
C ILE A 83 -4.62 -24.73 2.03
N GLY A 84 -4.75 -25.63 1.06
CA GLY A 84 -4.37 -27.04 1.18
C GLY A 84 -3.00 -27.34 1.81
N ASN A 85 -3.05 -28.18 2.85
CA ASN A 85 -2.02 -29.09 3.42
C ASN A 85 -0.78 -28.54 4.17
N GLN A 86 -0.92 -28.56 5.50
CA GLN A 86 -0.10 -29.27 6.51
C GLN A 86 1.40 -29.02 6.68
N ASN A 87 2.01 -28.02 6.05
CA ASN A 87 3.40 -27.61 6.37
C ASN A 87 3.58 -26.09 6.53
N PHE A 88 2.50 -25.34 6.78
CA PHE A 88 2.62 -23.91 7.06
C PHE A 88 3.15 -23.69 8.47
N GLU A 89 3.80 -22.53 8.68
CA GLU A 89 3.83 -21.93 10.00
C GLU A 89 2.39 -21.84 10.53
N ASN A 90 2.19 -22.06 11.83
CA ASN A 90 0.83 -22.04 12.41
C ASN A 90 0.12 -20.69 12.21
N GLU A 91 0.89 -19.65 11.90
CA GLU A 91 0.45 -18.28 11.72
C GLU A 91 0.90 -17.75 10.36
N ILE A 92 0.07 -16.93 9.74
CA ILE A 92 0.40 -16.18 8.53
C ILE A 92 0.10 -14.71 8.74
N GLU A 93 0.93 -13.87 8.12
CA GLU A 93 0.75 -12.43 8.17
C GLU A 93 -0.28 -11.98 7.12
N VAL A 94 -1.25 -11.17 7.55
CA VAL A 94 -2.27 -10.59 6.66
C VAL A 94 -2.20 -9.08 6.71
N LEU A 95 -2.48 -8.44 5.58
CA LEU A 95 -2.60 -7.00 5.47
C LEU A 95 -4.04 -6.58 5.78
N ASN A 96 -4.23 -5.85 6.87
CA ASN A 96 -5.49 -5.23 7.24
C ASN A 96 -5.57 -3.85 6.60
N LEU A 97 -6.68 -3.56 5.93
CA LEU A 97 -7.02 -2.28 5.34
C LEU A 97 -8.29 -1.78 6.02
N VAL A 98 -8.24 -0.60 6.62
CA VAL A 98 -9.41 0.05 7.21
C VAL A 98 -9.66 1.37 6.53
N TYR A 99 -10.71 1.41 5.71
CA TYR A 99 -11.17 2.62 5.07
C TYR A 99 -12.27 3.26 5.91
N ASP A 100 -12.03 4.47 6.40
CA ASP A 100 -13.03 5.29 7.07
C ASP A 100 -13.24 6.63 6.33
N PRO A 101 -14.28 6.73 5.49
CA PRO A 101 -14.56 7.95 4.76
C PRO A 101 -15.06 9.09 5.65
N SER A 102 -15.45 8.83 6.91
CA SER A 102 -15.89 9.88 7.82
C SER A 102 -14.75 10.67 8.43
N VAL A 103 -13.53 10.15 8.35
CA VAL A 103 -12.30 10.80 8.78
C VAL A 103 -11.59 11.36 7.55
N ARG A 104 -11.09 12.59 7.65
CA ARG A 104 -10.29 13.23 6.59
C ARG A 104 -8.96 12.50 6.46
N GLY A 105 -8.60 12.06 5.25
CA GLY A 105 -7.31 11.42 4.99
C GLY A 105 -6.15 12.40 5.01
N CYS A 106 -4.93 11.86 5.16
CA CYS A 106 -3.68 12.59 4.95
C CYS A 106 -3.65 13.23 3.54
N TYR A 107 -2.99 14.38 3.37
CA TYR A 107 -2.88 15.10 2.09
C TYR A 107 -4.22 15.67 1.54
N ASN A 108 -5.29 15.64 2.33
CA ASN A 108 -6.55 16.28 1.99
C ASN A 108 -6.62 17.70 2.59
N ASN A 109 -6.39 18.72 1.75
CA ASN A 109 -6.40 20.13 2.17
C ASN A 109 -7.81 20.75 2.34
N ASN A 110 -8.87 19.94 2.38
CA ASN A 110 -10.22 20.41 2.66
C ASN A 110 -10.55 20.29 4.15
N ASP A 111 -10.32 21.35 4.93
CA ASP A 111 -10.62 21.37 6.38
C ASP A 111 -12.11 21.18 6.70
N ASN A 112 -12.99 21.39 5.73
CA ASN A 112 -14.43 21.18 5.85
C ASN A 112 -14.87 19.88 5.17
N TYR A 113 -13.97 18.89 5.11
CA TYR A 113 -14.24 17.59 4.51
C TYR A 113 -15.52 16.97 5.07
N LYS A 114 -16.37 16.52 4.14
CA LYS A 114 -17.57 15.75 4.41
C LYS A 114 -17.55 14.58 3.47
N LYS A 115 -17.76 13.39 4.02
CA LYS A 115 -17.85 12.19 3.20
C LYS A 115 -18.95 12.32 2.14
N SER A 116 -18.70 11.76 0.98
CA SER A 116 -19.65 11.69 -0.14
C SER A 116 -19.46 10.37 -0.90
N ASP A 117 -20.36 10.05 -1.84
CA ASP A 117 -20.18 8.90 -2.74
C ASP A 117 -18.87 8.98 -3.56
N SER A 118 -18.25 10.16 -3.66
CA SER A 118 -16.93 10.37 -4.29
C SER A 118 -15.77 10.31 -3.31
N SER A 119 -16.03 10.04 -2.02
CA SER A 119 -14.97 9.78 -1.05
C SER A 119 -14.17 8.56 -1.47
N TRP A 120 -12.86 8.65 -1.30
CA TRP A 120 -11.97 7.57 -1.65
C TRP A 120 -10.76 7.48 -0.72
N GLY A 121 -10.08 6.34 -0.71
CA GLY A 121 -8.81 6.16 -0.02
C GLY A 121 -8.07 4.98 -0.64
N GLY A 122 -6.75 5.06 -0.79
CA GLY A 122 -6.01 4.01 -1.47
C GLY A 122 -4.55 3.93 -1.07
N ILE A 123 -3.99 2.73 -1.23
CA ILE A 123 -2.59 2.40 -0.99
C ILE A 123 -1.95 1.84 -2.25
N THR A 124 -0.64 2.05 -2.41
CA THR A 124 0.12 1.54 -3.55
C THR A 124 1.37 0.84 -3.07
N SER A 125 1.79 -0.19 -3.80
CA SER A 125 3.06 -0.87 -3.59
C SER A 125 3.69 -1.22 -4.92
N SER A 126 5.02 -1.28 -4.93
CA SER A 126 5.78 -1.84 -6.04
C SER A 126 5.55 -3.36 -6.14
N LEU A 127 5.21 -3.83 -7.33
CA LEU A 127 5.08 -5.24 -7.66
C LEU A 127 6.45 -5.91 -7.67
N MET A 128 6.65 -6.83 -6.73
CA MET A 128 7.85 -7.68 -6.66
C MET A 128 7.54 -9.12 -7.10
N PHE A 129 6.60 -9.30 -8.03
CA PHE A 129 6.31 -10.63 -8.59
C PHE A 129 7.45 -11.04 -9.52
N ASN A 130 8.48 -11.63 -8.93
CA ASN A 130 9.50 -12.33 -9.68
C ASN A 130 8.87 -13.62 -10.24
N ASP A 131 9.11 -13.86 -11.52
CA ASP A 131 8.73 -15.03 -12.31
C ASP A 131 7.33 -15.04 -12.94
N LYS A 132 7.32 -14.63 -14.22
CA LYS A 132 6.40 -15.03 -15.30
C LYS A 132 5.01 -14.36 -15.35
N ILE A 133 4.95 -13.04 -15.46
CA ILE A 133 3.95 -12.48 -16.38
C ILE A 133 4.38 -12.89 -17.79
N LYS A 134 3.83 -13.99 -18.27
CA LYS A 134 4.03 -14.47 -19.64
C LYS A 134 3.57 -13.39 -20.62
N SER A 135 4.05 -13.46 -21.85
CA SER A 135 3.71 -12.57 -22.98
C SER A 135 2.21 -12.44 -23.31
N GLU A 136 1.33 -13.07 -22.54
CA GLU A 136 -0.12 -13.08 -22.64
C GLU A 136 -0.74 -12.73 -21.28
N ILE A 137 -0.52 -11.51 -20.80
CA ILE A 137 -1.14 -10.97 -19.58
C ILE A 137 -2.66 -11.15 -19.55
N GLU A 138 -3.35 -11.10 -20.71
CA GLU A 138 -4.80 -11.34 -20.81
C GLU A 138 -5.23 -12.78 -20.43
N ASN A 139 -4.30 -13.73 -20.41
CA ASN A 139 -4.57 -15.11 -19.98
C ASN A 139 -4.23 -15.35 -18.50
N GLN A 140 -3.72 -14.33 -17.81
CA GLN A 140 -3.38 -14.41 -16.40
C GLN A 140 -4.52 -13.99 -15.50
N PHE A 141 -4.45 -14.37 -14.24
CA PHE A 141 -5.42 -14.10 -13.19
C PHE A 141 -4.73 -13.41 -12.03
N LEU A 142 -5.36 -12.35 -11.51
CA LEU A 142 -5.06 -11.86 -10.17
C LEU A 142 -5.82 -12.73 -9.17
N SER A 143 -5.10 -13.37 -8.27
CA SER A 143 -5.64 -14.25 -7.24
C SER A 143 -5.36 -13.68 -5.86
N MET A 144 -6.39 -13.59 -5.00
CA MET A 144 -6.20 -13.13 -3.63
C MET A 144 -7.24 -13.69 -2.65
N TRP A 145 -6.80 -13.94 -1.42
CA TRP A 145 -7.69 -14.27 -0.31
C TRP A 145 -8.03 -13.02 0.48
N ILE A 146 -9.34 -12.75 0.61
CA ILE A 146 -9.84 -11.60 1.35
C ILE A 146 -10.84 -12.00 2.44
N HIS A 147 -10.86 -11.23 3.52
CA HIS A 147 -11.93 -11.24 4.51
C HIS A 147 -12.50 -9.84 4.63
N LEU A 148 -13.83 -9.71 4.76
CA LEU A 148 -14.53 -8.42 4.78
C LEU A 148 -15.39 -8.31 6.03
N GLU A 149 -15.25 -7.21 6.75
CA GLU A 149 -16.08 -6.85 7.89
C GLU A 149 -16.79 -5.50 7.66
N GLY A 150 -18.07 -5.44 8.02
CA GLY A 150 -18.92 -4.25 7.83
C GLY A 150 -19.90 -4.38 6.67
N ASP A 151 -20.52 -3.25 6.29
CA ASP A 151 -21.47 -3.18 5.18
C ASP A 151 -20.74 -2.89 3.86
N TYR A 152 -20.37 -3.95 3.15
CA TYR A 152 -19.70 -3.86 1.85
C TYR A 152 -20.67 -3.75 0.65
N SER A 153 -21.97 -3.54 0.88
CA SER A 153 -22.96 -3.42 -0.21
C SER A 153 -22.96 -2.07 -0.94
N LYS A 154 -22.27 -1.06 -0.37
CA LYS A 154 -22.23 0.32 -0.85
C LYS A 154 -20.82 0.89 -1.00
N ILE A 155 -19.82 0.02 -0.98
CA ILE A 155 -18.43 0.37 -1.17
C ILE A 155 -17.89 -0.42 -2.34
N ASN A 156 -17.02 0.21 -3.11
CA ASN A 156 -16.34 -0.45 -4.20
C ASN A 156 -14.87 -0.58 -3.85
N LEU A 157 -14.33 -1.79 -3.97
CA LEU A 157 -12.89 -2.00 -4.04
C LEU A 157 -12.48 -1.88 -5.50
N ASN A 158 -11.43 -1.13 -5.77
CA ASN A 158 -10.82 -1.04 -7.07
C ASN A 158 -9.37 -1.52 -6.97
N ILE A 159 -8.94 -2.22 -8.00
CA ILE A 159 -7.58 -2.76 -8.09
C ILE A 159 -6.98 -2.27 -9.39
N ASP A 160 -5.84 -1.59 -9.28
CA ASP A 160 -5.07 -1.12 -10.43
C ASP A 160 -3.72 -1.84 -10.52
N LEU A 161 -3.30 -2.18 -11.74
CA LEU A 161 -2.04 -2.85 -12.06
C LEU A 161 -1.36 -2.15 -13.24
N GLY A 162 -0.13 -1.65 -13.06
CA GLY A 162 0.61 -0.97 -14.14
C GLY A 162 1.42 0.23 -13.65
N GLU A 163 1.77 1.12 -14.60
CA GLU A 163 2.41 2.39 -14.28
C GLU A 163 1.41 3.30 -13.57
N ILE A 164 1.57 3.43 -12.25
CA ILE A 164 0.74 4.27 -11.38
C ILE A 164 1.58 5.43 -10.88
N SER A 165 0.98 6.62 -10.86
CA SER A 165 1.70 7.81 -10.43
C SER A 165 2.07 7.74 -8.95
N GLU A 166 3.26 8.25 -8.65
CA GLU A 166 3.83 8.44 -7.32
C GLU A 166 3.54 9.82 -6.72
N ASP A 167 2.87 10.70 -7.46
CA ASP A 167 2.54 12.08 -7.06
C ASP A 167 1.32 12.01 -6.10
N ILE A 168 1.59 11.73 -4.82
CA ILE A 168 0.57 11.41 -3.80
C ILE A 168 -0.31 12.63 -3.53
N ASN A 169 0.31 13.81 -3.51
CA ASN A 169 -0.34 15.10 -3.20
C ASN A 169 -0.75 15.90 -4.46
N SER A 170 -0.40 15.42 -5.67
CA SER A 170 -0.73 16.06 -6.96
C SER A 170 -0.07 17.42 -7.19
N ASP A 171 1.12 17.67 -6.62
CA ASP A 171 1.86 18.94 -6.76
C ASP A 171 2.90 18.90 -7.90
N GLY A 172 3.22 17.70 -8.42
CA GLY A 172 4.14 17.49 -9.53
C GLY A 172 5.63 17.55 -9.19
N LYS A 173 6.01 17.49 -7.92
CA LYS A 173 7.39 17.46 -7.44
C LYS A 173 7.63 16.20 -6.63
N LEU A 174 8.84 15.64 -6.71
CA LEU A 174 9.21 14.54 -5.83
C LEU A 174 9.27 15.05 -4.38
N ASN A 175 8.31 14.65 -3.54
CA ASN A 175 8.39 14.89 -2.11
C ASN A 175 9.19 13.78 -1.43
N SER A 176 10.21 14.17 -0.67
CA SER A 176 11.00 13.29 0.18
C SER A 176 11.46 14.08 1.40
N GLU A 177 11.53 13.41 2.54
CA GLU A 177 12.13 13.93 3.77
C GLU A 177 13.66 14.00 3.67
N ASP A 178 14.29 13.19 2.82
CA ASP A 178 15.73 13.26 2.53
C ASP A 178 16.05 14.44 1.60
N LYS A 179 16.08 15.65 2.17
CA LYS A 179 16.36 16.88 1.42
C LYS A 179 17.78 16.96 0.86
N ASN A 180 18.71 16.19 1.45
CA ASN A 180 20.13 16.29 1.12
C ASN A 180 20.63 15.11 0.26
N TYR A 181 19.77 14.10 0.03
CA TYR A 181 20.00 12.92 -0.79
C TYR A 181 21.20 12.09 -0.31
N ASN A 182 21.37 11.96 1.00
CA ASN A 182 22.44 11.15 1.60
C ASN A 182 21.97 9.79 2.09
N GLU A 183 20.67 9.49 2.01
CA GLU A 183 20.04 8.23 2.47
C GLU A 183 20.23 7.95 3.97
N ILE A 184 20.57 8.99 4.74
CA ILE A 184 20.76 8.91 6.18
C ILE A 184 19.66 9.73 6.81
N PHE A 185 18.79 9.08 7.57
CA PHE A 185 17.75 9.75 8.35
C PHE A 185 18.36 10.63 9.45
N ASN A 186 18.30 11.95 9.27
CA ASN A 186 18.88 12.95 10.16
C ASN A 186 17.84 13.59 11.08
N ASN A 187 18.33 14.14 12.19
CA ASN A 187 17.47 14.89 13.10
C ASN A 187 16.84 16.10 12.40
N GLY A 188 15.51 16.13 12.37
CA GLY A 188 14.73 17.22 11.77
C GLY A 188 14.27 16.99 10.34
N GLU A 189 14.53 15.82 9.75
CA GLU A 189 14.00 15.42 8.44
C GLU A 189 12.58 14.83 8.52
N ASP A 190 12.24 14.22 9.66
CA ASP A 190 10.90 13.72 10.01
C ASP A 190 9.89 14.88 10.11
N THR A 191 9.36 15.27 8.96
CA THR A 191 8.57 16.49 8.70
C THR A 191 7.38 16.21 7.78
N GLY A 192 7.11 14.93 7.52
CA GLY A 192 6.14 14.52 6.53
C GLY A 192 6.52 14.86 5.09
N LEU A 193 5.65 14.46 4.17
CA LEU A 193 5.85 14.73 2.73
C LEU A 193 5.58 16.19 2.36
N ASP A 194 4.96 16.98 3.23
CA ASP A 194 4.82 18.43 3.01
C ASP A 194 6.16 19.19 3.25
N GLY A 195 7.10 18.56 3.97
CA GLY A 195 8.43 19.06 4.27
C GLY A 195 8.46 20.17 5.33
N LEU A 196 7.42 20.30 6.15
CA LEU A 196 7.28 21.28 7.21
C LEU A 196 6.94 20.56 8.51
N LYS A 197 7.56 20.99 9.61
CA LYS A 197 7.00 20.64 10.93
C LYS A 197 5.73 21.43 11.17
N ASN A 198 4.77 20.85 11.87
CA ASN A 198 3.57 21.50 12.40
C ASN A 198 3.72 23.01 12.69
N GLU A 199 4.70 23.41 13.50
CA GLU A 199 4.93 24.80 13.91
C GLU A 199 5.25 25.80 12.77
N ASN A 200 5.61 25.29 11.59
CA ASN A 200 5.90 26.04 10.37
C ASN A 200 4.81 25.89 9.30
N GLU A 201 3.80 25.05 9.53
CA GLU A 201 2.70 24.88 8.61
C GLU A 201 1.75 26.07 8.60
N ASN A 202 1.17 26.34 7.44
CA ASN A 202 0.21 27.41 7.30
C ASN A 202 -1.11 27.02 7.99
N GLY A 203 -1.51 27.82 8.98
CA GLY A 203 -2.70 27.55 9.79
C GLY A 203 -2.40 26.95 11.16
N PHE A 204 -1.12 26.79 11.52
CA PHE A 204 -0.74 26.36 12.86
C PHE A 204 -1.11 27.41 13.91
N ASP A 205 -1.90 27.01 14.89
CA ASP A 205 -2.22 27.81 16.06
C ASP A 205 -2.62 26.94 17.26
N ALA A 206 -3.03 27.57 18.37
CA ALA A 206 -3.42 26.84 19.58
C ALA A 206 -4.68 25.95 19.41
N SER A 207 -5.47 26.17 18.36
CA SER A 207 -6.68 25.41 18.01
C SER A 207 -6.47 24.40 16.88
N ASN A 208 -5.40 24.55 16.10
CA ASN A 208 -5.00 23.64 15.05
C ASN A 208 -3.50 23.33 15.15
N GLN A 209 -3.18 22.23 15.81
CA GLN A 209 -1.80 21.79 16.05
C GLN A 209 -1.23 20.89 14.94
N ASP A 210 -2.05 20.55 13.94
CA ASP A 210 -1.73 19.63 12.84
C ASP A 210 -2.43 20.09 11.54
N PRO A 211 -2.09 21.28 10.99
CA PRO A 211 -2.72 21.80 9.78
C PRO A 211 -2.69 20.88 8.57
N SER A 212 -1.56 20.23 8.31
CA SER A 212 -1.33 19.31 7.18
C SER A 212 -1.98 17.94 7.40
N ASN A 213 -2.33 17.59 8.64
CA ASN A 213 -3.02 16.35 9.00
C ASN A 213 -2.21 15.11 8.58
N ASP A 214 -0.94 15.12 8.94
CA ASP A 214 0.06 14.10 8.61
C ASP A 214 0.92 13.70 9.83
N ASN A 215 0.52 14.10 11.05
CA ASN A 215 1.13 13.61 12.29
C ASN A 215 0.83 12.12 12.55
N TYR A 216 1.89 11.35 12.72
CA TYR A 216 1.87 9.96 13.19
C TYR A 216 1.36 9.83 14.63
N SER A 217 0.65 8.74 14.90
CA SER A 217 0.31 8.35 16.27
C SER A 217 0.10 6.85 16.44
N GLU A 218 0.86 6.24 17.35
CA GLU A 218 0.60 4.85 17.81
C GLU A 218 -0.62 4.74 18.73
N ALA A 219 -0.97 5.84 19.40
CA ALA A 219 -2.10 5.86 20.33
C ALA A 219 -3.45 5.95 19.61
N VAL A 220 -3.44 6.34 18.33
CA VAL A 220 -4.63 6.51 17.50
C VAL A 220 -4.46 5.65 16.25
N ASN A 221 -5.15 4.50 16.22
CA ASN A 221 -4.98 3.48 15.16
C ASN A 221 -5.14 4.02 13.74
N ASP A 222 -5.87 5.11 13.54
CA ASP A 222 -6.15 5.67 12.22
C ASP A 222 -5.05 6.63 11.69
N ARG A 223 -3.98 6.83 12.46
CA ARG A 223 -2.80 7.68 12.13
C ARG A 223 -1.48 6.91 12.10
N ILE A 224 -1.51 5.57 12.11
CA ILE A 224 -0.31 4.72 12.16
C ILE A 224 0.49 4.72 10.85
N ASN A 225 -0.06 5.30 9.77
CA ASN A 225 0.61 5.42 8.46
C ASN A 225 0.80 6.88 8.04
N PHE A 226 0.75 7.81 8.99
CA PHE A 226 1.03 9.22 8.76
C PHE A 226 2.54 9.47 8.86
N THR A 227 3.01 10.57 8.30
CA THR A 227 4.43 10.74 7.94
C THR A 227 5.22 11.57 8.96
N GLU A 228 4.69 12.70 9.46
CA GLU A 228 5.43 13.49 10.46
C GLU A 228 5.50 12.76 11.82
N GLY A 229 6.71 12.53 12.29
CA GLY A 229 7.02 11.95 13.60
C GLY A 229 6.96 10.43 13.64
N ASN A 230 6.97 9.74 12.48
CA ASN A 230 6.87 8.28 12.43
C ASN A 230 8.24 7.57 12.58
N GLY A 231 9.34 8.31 12.61
CA GLY A 231 10.70 7.79 12.74
C GLY A 231 11.22 7.01 11.53
N LYS A 232 10.60 7.20 10.35
CA LYS A 232 10.99 6.65 9.06
C LYS A 232 11.31 7.80 8.11
N MET A 233 12.04 7.48 7.04
CA MET A 233 12.33 8.42 5.97
C MET A 233 11.29 8.23 4.88
N ASP A 234 10.34 9.15 4.78
CA ASP A 234 9.24 9.08 3.83
C ASP A 234 9.58 9.73 2.48
N SER A 235 9.10 9.11 1.39
CA SER A 235 9.27 9.59 0.03
C SER A 235 8.11 9.15 -0.86
N GLU A 236 7.79 9.97 -1.85
CA GLU A 236 6.88 9.61 -2.94
C GLU A 236 7.51 8.61 -3.93
N ASP A 237 8.83 8.41 -3.89
CA ASP A 237 9.55 7.45 -4.73
C ASP A 237 9.31 5.99 -4.27
N VAL A 238 8.18 5.42 -4.70
CA VAL A 238 7.70 4.08 -4.30
C VAL A 238 8.59 2.94 -4.83
N ASN A 239 9.30 3.15 -5.94
CA ASN A 239 10.19 2.14 -6.53
C ASN A 239 11.70 2.41 -6.30
N SER A 240 12.03 3.47 -5.57
CA SER A 240 13.40 3.86 -5.21
C SER A 240 14.30 4.14 -6.42
N ASN A 241 13.76 4.77 -7.46
CA ASN A 241 14.50 5.12 -8.68
C ASN A 241 15.00 6.59 -8.72
N TYR A 242 14.78 7.35 -7.64
CA TYR A 242 15.11 8.76 -7.42
C TYR A 242 14.39 9.76 -8.35
N VAL A 243 13.29 9.34 -8.99
CA VAL A 243 12.50 10.17 -9.90
C VAL A 243 11.03 10.04 -9.55
N LEU A 244 10.30 11.16 -9.58
CA LEU A 244 8.84 11.11 -9.46
C LEU A 244 8.22 10.51 -10.74
N ASP A 245 7.66 9.31 -10.65
CA ASP A 245 6.89 8.71 -11.73
C ASP A 245 5.47 9.29 -11.78
N ARG A 246 5.15 10.04 -12.84
CA ARG A 246 3.86 10.75 -12.99
C ARG A 246 2.89 10.10 -13.97
N LYS A 247 3.28 8.97 -14.55
CA LYS A 247 2.46 8.29 -15.56
C LYS A 247 1.31 7.55 -14.91
N ASN A 248 0.21 7.48 -15.65
CA ASN A 248 -0.96 6.69 -15.31
C ASN A 248 -1.35 5.86 -16.53
N ASN A 249 -0.72 4.70 -16.65
CA ASN A 249 -0.97 3.70 -17.68
C ASN A 249 -1.16 2.34 -17.00
N TYR A 250 -2.40 2.04 -16.61
CA TYR A 250 -2.70 0.85 -15.83
C TYR A 250 -3.98 0.16 -16.28
N TYR A 251 -4.10 -1.10 -15.87
CA TYR A 251 -5.28 -1.92 -15.93
C TYR A 251 -6.05 -1.72 -14.63
N THR A 252 -7.36 -1.49 -14.67
CA THR A 252 -8.22 -1.28 -13.49
C THR A 252 -9.42 -2.21 -13.51
N ILE A 253 -9.80 -2.74 -12.35
CA ILE A 253 -11.08 -3.42 -12.17
C ILE A 253 -11.78 -2.90 -10.92
N LYS A 254 -13.09 -2.69 -11.06
CA LYS A 254 -13.99 -2.35 -9.97
C LYS A 254 -14.71 -3.61 -9.49
N LEU A 255 -14.54 -3.94 -8.22
CA LEU A 255 -15.16 -5.05 -7.55
C LEU A 255 -16.37 -4.56 -6.77
N ASP A 256 -17.53 -5.12 -7.12
CA ASP A 256 -18.76 -5.00 -6.37
C ASP A 256 -19.01 -6.33 -5.64
N PHE A 257 -18.84 -6.31 -4.33
CA PHE A 257 -18.99 -7.48 -3.47
C PHE A 257 -20.44 -7.98 -3.37
N GLY A 258 -21.42 -7.20 -3.85
CA GLY A 258 -22.82 -7.62 -3.93
C GLY A 258 -23.13 -8.51 -5.14
N THR A 259 -22.27 -8.52 -6.16
CA THR A 259 -22.53 -9.16 -7.45
C THR A 259 -21.54 -10.27 -7.83
N ASN A 260 -20.92 -10.96 -6.86
CA ASN A 260 -20.36 -12.33 -6.89
C ASN A 260 -19.57 -12.85 -8.12
N ALA A 261 -19.21 -12.07 -9.14
CA ALA A 261 -18.74 -12.61 -10.42
C ALA A 261 -17.29 -13.14 -10.40
N PHE A 262 -16.51 -12.77 -9.39
CA PHE A 262 -15.08 -13.11 -9.28
C PHE A 262 -14.71 -13.92 -8.03
N ILE A 263 -15.70 -14.27 -7.21
CA ILE A 263 -15.50 -15.11 -6.03
C ILE A 263 -15.45 -16.57 -6.51
N GLU A 264 -14.27 -17.17 -6.46
CA GLU A 264 -14.05 -18.58 -6.80
C GLU A 264 -14.48 -19.48 -5.64
N GLU A 265 -14.17 -19.08 -4.41
CA GLU A 265 -14.39 -19.87 -3.20
C GLU A 265 -14.80 -18.98 -2.03
N LYS A 266 -15.64 -19.52 -1.15
CA LYS A 266 -15.92 -18.97 0.18
C LYS A 266 -15.80 -20.08 1.20
N ASN A 267 -14.94 -19.91 2.19
CA ASN A 267 -14.72 -20.92 3.22
C ASN A 267 -15.62 -20.69 4.46
N GLU A 268 -15.58 -21.64 5.40
CA GLU A 268 -16.44 -21.60 6.60
C GLU A 268 -16.08 -20.46 7.56
N ASN A 269 -14.83 -19.99 7.51
CA ASN A 269 -14.31 -18.88 8.31
C ASN A 269 -14.60 -17.50 7.68
N GLY A 270 -15.34 -17.46 6.56
CA GLY A 270 -15.77 -16.21 5.92
C GLY A 270 -14.78 -15.62 4.93
N TRP A 271 -13.63 -16.25 4.70
CA TRP A 271 -12.68 -15.83 3.68
C TRP A 271 -13.20 -16.11 2.27
N LEU A 272 -12.91 -15.20 1.35
CA LEU A 272 -13.25 -15.26 -0.06
C LEU A 272 -11.96 -15.38 -0.87
N LYS A 273 -11.90 -16.40 -1.74
CA LYS A 273 -10.87 -16.47 -2.77
C LYS A 273 -11.38 -15.75 -4.01
N LEU A 274 -10.73 -14.65 -4.36
CA LEU A 274 -10.94 -13.95 -5.62
C LEU A 274 -9.99 -14.51 -6.67
N SER A 275 -10.50 -14.79 -7.87
CA SER A 275 -9.68 -15.09 -9.05
C SER A 275 -10.21 -14.33 -10.25
N ILE A 276 -9.47 -13.30 -10.65
CA ILE A 276 -9.91 -12.30 -11.63
C ILE A 276 -9.01 -12.41 -12.85
N ASN A 277 -9.55 -12.90 -13.96
CA ASN A 277 -8.82 -12.88 -15.22
C ASN A 277 -8.51 -11.43 -15.64
N LEU A 278 -7.25 -11.14 -15.95
CA LEU A 278 -6.78 -9.80 -16.28
C LEU A 278 -7.46 -9.22 -17.55
N ARG A 279 -8.05 -10.04 -18.43
CA ARG A 279 -8.86 -9.58 -19.56
C ARG A 279 -10.10 -8.77 -19.16
N TYR A 280 -10.55 -8.89 -17.91
CA TYR A 280 -11.70 -8.12 -17.40
C TYR A 280 -11.30 -6.74 -16.91
N PHE A 281 -10.00 -6.45 -16.76
CA PHE A 281 -9.55 -5.13 -16.38
C PHE A 281 -9.68 -4.17 -17.57
N GLN A 282 -10.17 -2.96 -17.26
CA GLN A 282 -10.26 -1.86 -18.20
C GLN A 282 -8.93 -1.12 -18.27
N LYS A 283 -8.63 -0.51 -19.43
CA LYS A 283 -7.39 0.26 -19.61
C LYS A 283 -7.61 1.73 -19.25
N ILE A 284 -6.70 2.30 -18.47
CA ILE A 284 -6.55 3.74 -18.26
C ILE A 284 -5.24 4.18 -18.91
N GLY A 285 -5.30 5.24 -19.72
CA GLY A 285 -4.14 5.71 -20.49
C GLY A 285 -3.82 4.79 -21.66
N SER A 286 -2.55 4.46 -21.85
CA SER A 286 -2.08 3.54 -22.90
C SER A 286 -1.12 2.50 -22.31
N PRO A 287 -1.62 1.59 -21.46
CA PRO A 287 -0.79 0.58 -20.83
C PRO A 287 -0.22 -0.39 -21.87
N GLU A 288 1.07 -0.68 -21.74
CA GLU A 288 1.75 -1.69 -22.54
C GLU A 288 1.57 -3.06 -21.89
N LEU A 289 1.35 -4.10 -22.70
CA LEU A 289 1.22 -5.50 -22.25
C LEU A 289 2.63 -6.10 -22.06
N ASN A 290 3.48 -5.48 -21.26
CA ASN A 290 4.82 -5.99 -20.92
C ASN A 290 4.99 -6.00 -19.40
N ILE A 291 5.59 -7.07 -18.87
CA ILE A 291 5.87 -7.25 -17.45
C ILE A 291 6.69 -6.09 -16.85
N GLU A 292 7.62 -5.53 -17.61
CA GLU A 292 8.44 -4.39 -17.17
C GLU A 292 7.61 -3.11 -16.92
N LYS A 293 6.37 -3.07 -17.40
CA LYS A 293 5.42 -1.97 -17.23
C LYS A 293 4.30 -2.27 -16.23
N LEU A 294 4.30 -3.48 -15.66
CA LEU A 294 3.50 -3.82 -14.49
C LEU A 294 4.38 -3.71 -13.24
N ASP A 295 4.68 -2.48 -12.84
CA ASP A 295 5.58 -2.18 -11.74
C ASP A 295 4.86 -1.87 -10.42
N LYS A 296 3.57 -1.50 -10.44
CA LYS A 296 2.80 -1.16 -9.23
C LYS A 296 1.43 -1.83 -9.19
N ILE A 297 0.98 -2.07 -7.96
CA ILE A 297 -0.39 -2.44 -7.61
C ILE A 297 -0.97 -1.36 -6.69
N ARG A 298 -2.21 -0.95 -6.95
CA ARG A 298 -2.96 -0.05 -6.07
C ARG A 298 -4.29 -0.70 -5.68
N PHE A 299 -4.55 -0.70 -4.38
CA PHE A 299 -5.87 -0.96 -3.83
C PHE A 299 -6.49 0.36 -3.41
N TRP A 300 -7.71 0.62 -3.84
CA TRP A 300 -8.41 1.82 -3.40
C TRP A 300 -9.91 1.61 -3.29
N PHE A 301 -10.50 2.26 -2.30
CA PHE A 301 -11.92 2.21 -1.99
C PHE A 301 -12.63 3.47 -2.45
N GLU A 302 -13.89 3.32 -2.84
CA GLU A 302 -14.79 4.41 -3.22
C GLU A 302 -16.13 4.26 -2.50
N GLY A 303 -16.58 5.33 -1.84
CA GLY A 303 -17.92 5.41 -1.22
C GLY A 303 -17.91 5.95 0.21
N GLU A 304 -19.10 6.00 0.81
CA GLU A 304 -19.37 6.63 2.13
C GLU A 304 -19.37 5.67 3.32
N THR A 305 -19.18 4.37 3.07
CA THR A 305 -19.27 3.34 4.10
C THR A 305 -17.89 2.95 4.60
N LYS A 306 -17.74 2.86 5.93
CA LYS A 306 -16.53 2.31 6.55
C LYS A 306 -16.42 0.81 6.22
N LEU A 307 -15.23 0.35 5.85
CA LEU A 307 -14.96 -1.06 5.58
C LEU A 307 -13.65 -1.48 6.24
N GLU A 308 -13.62 -2.69 6.77
CA GLU A 308 -12.40 -3.36 7.20
C GLU A 308 -12.21 -4.59 6.32
N MET A 309 -11.02 -4.71 5.72
CA MET A 309 -10.69 -5.78 4.79
C MET A 309 -9.33 -6.36 5.14
N GLN A 310 -9.22 -7.68 5.16
CA GLN A 310 -7.95 -8.38 5.32
C GLN A 310 -7.54 -9.01 4.00
N ILE A 311 -6.23 -9.04 3.70
CA ILE A 311 -5.65 -9.72 2.54
C ILE A 311 -4.52 -10.62 3.02
N ALA A 312 -4.61 -11.93 2.77
CA ALA A 312 -3.60 -12.88 3.27
C ALA A 312 -2.59 -13.35 2.22
N VAL A 313 -2.99 -13.45 0.96
CA VAL A 313 -2.15 -13.93 -0.14
C VAL A 313 -2.56 -13.18 -1.40
N ILE A 314 -1.59 -12.69 -2.17
CA ILE A 314 -1.79 -12.10 -3.50
C ILE A 314 -0.84 -12.77 -4.48
N GLY A 315 -1.33 -13.16 -5.65
CA GLY A 315 -0.51 -13.68 -6.74
C GLY A 315 -1.09 -13.36 -8.11
N ILE A 316 -0.23 -13.46 -9.13
CA ILE A 316 -0.61 -13.43 -10.54
C ILE A 316 -0.26 -14.79 -11.16
N GLU A 317 -1.22 -15.44 -11.83
CA GLU A 317 -1.11 -16.80 -12.36
C GLU A 317 -1.55 -16.95 -13.82
#